data_AF-A0A0Q0ZR06-F1
#
_entry.id   AF-A0A0Q0ZR06-F1
#
_cell.length_a   1.000
_cell.length_b   1.000
_cell.length_c   1.000
_cell.angle_alpha   90.00
_cell.angle_beta   90.00
_cell.angle_gamma   90.00
#
_symmetry.space_group_name_H-M   'P 1'
#
loop_
_entity.id
_entity.type
_entity.pdbx_description
1 polymer ?
#
loop_
_entity_poly.entity_id
_entity_poly.type
_entity_poly.pdbx_seq_one_letter_code
_entity_poly.pdbx_strand_id
1 'polypeptide(L)'
;MNDPVYGVANLMAANIKNAIRIHSATGGSTNIMMHIVAAMLYGGYRFDLWEYDRIHHEVPVPDLFDYSLTEGRDIFALAVQCCSGKIRGMETVFHELMSNGVPMDIDAPTVTGTTWRERLAVNQAQLSAENVENNPIILSKPRRPFSGVDVLSGNFFESAVVKISGMSTKQIDEFDKKIAFVLYYENEDEANEGLLDVHLL
;
A
#
# COMPACT_ATOMS: atom_id res chain seq x y z
N MET A 1 13.90 19.84 23.04
CA MET A 1 13.14 18.64 23.47
C MET A 1 11.64 18.75 23.25
N ASN A 2 11.04 19.95 23.10
CA ASN A 2 9.60 20.11 22.79
C ASN A 2 9.39 20.90 21.49
N ASP A 3 10.00 20.47 20.39
CA ASP A 3 9.69 21.07 19.10
C ASP A 3 8.35 20.49 18.60
N PRO A 4 7.29 21.33 18.43
CA PRO A 4 5.97 20.86 18.01
C PRO A 4 5.98 20.10 16.68
N VAL A 5 6.96 20.34 15.80
CA VAL A 5 7.09 19.62 14.52
C VAL A 5 7.17 18.11 14.72
N TYR A 6 7.78 17.64 15.82
CA TYR A 6 7.93 16.23 16.13
C TYR A 6 6.79 15.66 16.99
N GLY A 7 5.73 16.43 17.23
CA GLY A 7 4.50 15.91 17.84
C GLY A 7 3.89 14.80 16.97
N VAL A 8 3.39 13.73 17.58
CA VAL A 8 2.89 12.53 16.85
C VAL A 8 1.89 12.88 15.75
N ALA A 9 0.92 13.76 16.06
CA ALA A 9 -0.07 14.20 15.09
C ALA A 9 0.55 14.95 13.89
N ASN A 10 1.57 15.78 14.15
CA ASN A 10 2.27 16.55 13.12
C ASN A 10 3.18 15.65 12.28
N LEU A 11 3.86 14.67 12.89
CA LEU A 11 4.63 13.66 12.16
C LEU A 11 3.74 12.85 11.22
N MET A 12 2.58 12.40 11.71
CA MET A 12 1.61 11.67 10.90
C MET A 12 1.13 12.51 9.71
N ALA A 13 0.68 13.74 9.96
CA ALA A 13 0.17 14.60 8.90
C ALA A 13 1.24 14.98 7.87
N ALA A 14 2.47 15.28 8.30
CA ALA A 14 3.57 15.57 7.40
C ALA A 14 3.93 14.36 6.51
N ASN A 15 3.69 13.14 6.99
CA ASN A 15 4.03 11.91 6.27
C ASN A 15 2.85 11.26 5.53
N ILE A 16 1.65 11.85 5.54
CA ILE A 16 0.45 11.19 5.02
C ILE A 16 0.58 10.77 3.56
N LYS A 17 1.16 11.63 2.71
CA LYS A 17 1.38 11.32 1.29
C LYS A 17 2.41 10.21 1.10
N ASN A 18 3.50 10.25 1.87
CA ASN A 18 4.52 9.19 1.84
C ASN A 18 3.92 7.84 2.26
N ALA A 19 3.13 7.83 3.33
CA ALA A 19 2.46 6.64 3.84
C ALA A 19 1.49 6.03 2.81
N ILE A 20 0.68 6.86 2.16
CA ILE A 20 -0.25 6.43 1.10
C ILE A 20 0.51 5.83 -0.08
N ARG A 21 1.59 6.47 -0.54
CA ARG A 21 2.42 5.96 -1.66
C ARG A 21 3.08 4.63 -1.31
N ILE A 22 3.63 4.47 -0.10
CA ILE A 22 4.18 3.19 0.36
C ILE A 22 3.10 2.12 0.46
N HIS A 23 1.93 2.47 1.01
CA HIS A 23 0.80 1.55 1.13
C HIS A 23 0.34 1.05 -0.24
N SER A 24 0.22 1.95 -1.22
CA SER A 24 -0.14 1.60 -2.58
C SER A 24 0.93 0.74 -3.25
N ALA A 25 2.20 1.11 -3.16
CA ALA A 25 3.31 0.38 -3.78
C ALA A 25 3.49 -1.04 -3.25
N THR A 26 3.13 -1.25 -1.97
CA THR A 26 3.20 -2.54 -1.29
C THR A 26 1.93 -3.37 -1.44
N GLY A 27 0.88 -2.80 -2.03
CA GLY A 27 -0.41 -3.47 -2.12
C GLY A 27 -0.92 -3.91 -0.75
N GLY A 28 -0.88 -3.01 0.24
CA GLY A 28 -1.21 -3.34 1.63
C GLY A 28 -2.68 -3.73 1.87
N SER A 29 -3.07 -3.83 3.15
CA SER A 29 -4.43 -4.20 3.53
C SER A 29 -5.40 -3.04 3.28
N THR A 30 -6.57 -3.32 2.71
CA THR A 30 -7.64 -2.31 2.53
C THR A 30 -8.05 -1.66 3.85
N ASN A 31 -7.95 -2.39 4.96
CA ASN A 31 -8.24 -1.87 6.31
C ASN A 31 -7.35 -0.69 6.72
N ILE A 32 -6.15 -0.56 6.15
CA ILE A 32 -5.26 0.58 6.43
C ILE A 32 -5.90 1.90 6.01
N MET A 33 -6.78 1.94 5.01
CA MET A 33 -7.50 3.16 4.65
C MET A 33 -8.39 3.63 5.80
N MET A 34 -9.13 2.71 6.44
CA MET A 34 -9.94 3.03 7.62
C MET A 34 -9.08 3.51 8.78
N HIS A 35 -7.94 2.84 9.02
CA HIS A 35 -7.02 3.23 10.09
C HIS A 35 -6.36 4.59 9.85
N ILE A 36 -6.01 4.91 8.61
CA ILE A 36 -5.44 6.22 8.24
C ILE A 36 -6.48 7.33 8.45
N VAL A 37 -7.72 7.13 7.98
CA VAL A 37 -8.80 8.11 8.19
C VAL A 37 -9.03 8.34 9.68
N ALA A 38 -9.15 7.27 10.47
CA ALA A 38 -9.30 7.38 11.91
C ALA A 38 -8.11 8.12 12.55
N ALA A 39 -6.87 7.71 12.26
CA ALA A 39 -5.69 8.32 12.84
C ALA A 39 -5.60 9.83 12.54
N MET A 40 -5.87 10.24 11.30
CA MET A 40 -5.87 11.65 10.90
C MET A 40 -6.95 12.45 11.63
N LEU A 41 -8.17 11.93 11.73
CA LEU A 41 -9.27 12.55 12.47
C LEU A 41 -8.93 12.71 13.96
N TYR A 42 -8.43 11.67 14.61
CA TYR A 42 -8.01 11.73 16.02
C TYR A 42 -6.76 12.61 16.24
N GLY A 43 -5.93 12.79 15.22
CA GLY A 43 -4.84 13.76 15.21
C GLY A 43 -5.29 15.21 15.05
N GLY A 44 -6.60 15.47 14.91
CA GLY A 44 -7.16 16.82 14.77
C GLY A 44 -7.20 17.35 13.33
N TYR A 45 -6.97 16.49 12.34
CA TYR A 45 -7.00 16.86 10.92
C TYR A 45 -8.35 16.48 10.31
N ARG A 46 -8.89 17.35 9.45
CA ARG A 46 -10.04 17.01 8.61
C ARG A 46 -9.56 16.12 7.47
N PHE A 47 -9.88 14.83 7.53
CA PHE A 47 -9.44 13.84 6.57
C PHE A 47 -10.50 12.74 6.45
N ASP A 48 -10.82 12.35 5.22
CA ASP A 48 -11.79 11.30 4.91
C ASP A 48 -11.24 10.37 3.82
N LEU A 49 -12.06 9.40 3.40
CA LEU A 49 -11.70 8.46 2.35
C LEU A 49 -11.42 9.15 1.01
N TRP A 50 -12.11 10.25 0.72
CA TRP A 50 -11.95 11.00 -0.53
C TRP A 50 -10.65 11.80 -0.55
N GLU A 51 -10.20 12.33 0.57
CA GLU A 51 -8.86 12.91 0.68
C GLU A 51 -7.76 11.86 0.53
N TYR A 52 -7.94 10.66 1.08
CA TYR A 52 -7.04 9.54 0.80
C TYR A 52 -6.98 9.25 -0.70
N ASP A 53 -8.15 9.06 -1.32
CA ASP A 53 -8.27 8.68 -2.72
C ASP A 53 -7.67 9.74 -3.65
N ARG A 54 -7.93 11.03 -3.36
CA ARG A 54 -7.32 12.16 -4.05
C ARG A 54 -5.79 12.07 -4.00
N ILE A 55 -5.19 11.81 -2.84
CA ILE A 55 -3.73 11.67 -2.70
C ILE A 55 -3.21 10.43 -3.44
N HIS A 56 -3.94 9.31 -3.38
CA HIS A 56 -3.58 8.09 -4.09
C HIS A 56 -3.47 8.32 -5.60
N HIS A 57 -4.40 9.11 -6.16
CA HIS A 57 -4.47 9.42 -7.59
C HIS A 57 -3.65 10.64 -8.03
N GLU A 58 -3.00 11.38 -7.12
CA GLU A 58 -2.12 12.51 -7.48
C GLU A 58 -0.97 12.07 -8.39
N VAL A 59 -0.46 10.85 -8.20
CA VAL A 59 0.67 10.30 -8.96
C VAL A 59 0.49 8.79 -9.14
N PRO A 60 0.74 8.22 -10.33
CA PRO A 60 0.78 6.77 -10.52
C PRO A 60 1.81 6.11 -9.60
N VAL A 61 1.38 5.11 -8.82
CA VAL A 61 2.25 4.35 -7.92
C VAL A 61 2.44 2.92 -8.45
N PRO A 62 3.69 2.49 -8.74
CA PRO A 62 3.98 1.18 -9.30
C PRO A 62 3.91 0.03 -8.26
N ASP A 63 3.75 -1.20 -8.75
CA ASP A 63 3.78 -2.42 -7.95
C ASP A 63 5.22 -2.86 -7.66
N LEU A 64 5.73 -2.50 -6.48
CA LEU A 64 7.13 -2.75 -6.07
C LEU A 64 7.25 -3.91 -5.08
N PHE A 65 6.18 -4.67 -4.84
CA PHE A 65 6.14 -5.66 -3.77
C PHE A 65 5.61 -7.00 -4.28
N ASP A 66 6.53 -7.97 -4.38
CA ASP A 66 6.26 -9.29 -4.93
C ASP A 66 5.90 -10.30 -3.83
N TYR A 67 4.83 -10.01 -3.10
CA TYR A 67 4.30 -10.91 -2.08
C TYR A 67 3.68 -12.15 -2.72
N SER A 68 4.07 -13.33 -2.25
CA SER A 68 3.59 -14.61 -2.78
C SER A 68 3.56 -15.68 -1.70
N LEU A 69 2.35 -16.20 -1.43
CA LEU A 69 2.12 -17.29 -0.47
C LEU A 69 2.64 -18.65 -0.97
N THR A 70 2.85 -18.81 -2.28
CA THR A 70 3.31 -20.06 -2.90
C THR A 70 4.80 -20.07 -3.21
N GLU A 71 5.43 -18.91 -3.32
CA GLU A 71 6.86 -18.77 -3.64
C GLU A 71 7.72 -18.37 -2.42
N GLY A 72 7.15 -18.48 -1.21
CA GLY A 72 7.85 -18.20 0.04
C GLY A 72 8.26 -16.73 0.21
N ARG A 73 7.50 -15.82 -0.41
CA ARG A 73 7.70 -14.36 -0.34
C ARG A 73 6.68 -13.73 0.58
N ASP A 74 6.79 -14.05 1.87
CA ASP A 74 5.92 -13.54 2.90
C ASP A 74 6.60 -12.44 3.75
N ILE A 75 5.88 -11.94 4.76
CA ILE A 75 6.40 -10.90 5.66
C ILE A 75 7.55 -11.42 6.54
N PHE A 76 7.58 -12.72 6.84
CA PHE A 76 8.70 -13.31 7.57
C PHE A 76 9.97 -13.29 6.72
N ALA A 77 9.88 -13.67 5.45
CA ALA A 77 10.99 -13.59 4.51
C ALA A 77 11.47 -12.14 4.33
N LEU A 78 10.57 -11.14 4.34
CA LEU A 78 10.95 -9.72 4.32
C LEU A 78 11.77 -9.35 5.56
N ALA A 79 11.32 -9.77 6.74
CA ALA A 79 12.04 -9.54 7.99
C ALA A 79 13.43 -10.20 7.97
N VAL A 80 13.55 -11.42 7.46
CA VAL A 80 14.84 -12.11 7.28
C VAL A 80 15.76 -11.34 6.34
N GLN A 81 15.26 -10.88 5.19
CA GLN A 81 16.03 -10.06 4.24
C GLN A 81 16.51 -8.75 4.89
N CYS A 82 15.66 -8.09 5.69
CA CYS A 82 16.03 -6.90 6.44
C CYS A 82 17.10 -7.17 7.51
N CYS A 83 16.93 -8.22 8.33
CA CYS A 83 17.88 -8.59 9.38
C CYS A 83 19.24 -9.04 8.84
N SER A 84 19.30 -9.52 7.59
CA SER A 84 20.56 -9.85 6.92
C SER A 84 21.39 -8.61 6.54
N GLY A 85 20.82 -7.41 6.62
CA GLY A 85 21.48 -6.16 6.23
C GLY A 85 21.56 -5.93 4.72
N LYS A 86 20.88 -6.75 3.91
CA LYS A 86 20.80 -6.56 2.44
C LYS A 86 19.90 -5.39 2.06
N ILE A 87 18.75 -5.29 2.75
CA ILE A 87 17.75 -4.24 2.57
C ILE A 87 17.31 -3.69 3.92
N ARG A 88 16.56 -2.60 3.90
CA ARG A 88 16.09 -1.88 5.09
C ARG A 88 14.56 -1.77 5.17
N GLY A 89 13.86 -2.74 4.56
CA GLY A 89 12.40 -2.83 4.63
C GLY A 89 11.72 -1.62 3.98
N MET A 90 10.88 -0.90 4.74
CA MET A 90 10.14 0.25 4.19
C MET A 90 11.05 1.39 3.72
N GLU A 91 12.28 1.50 4.22
CA GLU A 91 13.26 2.47 3.70
C GLU A 91 13.73 2.09 2.28
N THR A 92 13.86 0.79 1.99
CA THR A 92 14.07 0.28 0.63
C THR A 92 12.85 0.60 -0.24
N VAL A 93 11.62 0.38 0.23
CA VAL A 93 10.42 0.77 -0.55
C VAL A 93 10.41 2.26 -0.87
N PHE A 94 10.72 3.11 0.12
CA PHE A 94 10.80 4.56 -0.07
C PHE A 94 11.86 4.92 -1.13
N HIS A 95 13.04 4.30 -1.04
CA HIS A 95 14.11 4.49 -2.01
C HIS A 95 13.69 4.08 -3.42
N GLU A 96 13.10 2.89 -3.59
CA GLU A 96 12.68 2.40 -4.91
C GLU A 96 11.53 3.21 -5.50
N LEU A 97 10.63 3.76 -4.66
CA LEU A 97 9.61 4.70 -5.13
C LEU A 97 10.24 5.95 -5.75
N MET A 98 11.24 6.54 -5.09
CA MET A 98 11.99 7.68 -5.64
C MET A 98 12.74 7.30 -6.92
N SER A 99 13.40 6.14 -6.95
CA SER A 99 14.12 5.61 -8.13
C SER A 99 13.20 5.38 -9.32
N ASN A 100 11.93 5.07 -9.07
CA ASN A 100 10.87 4.92 -10.07
C ASN A 100 10.10 6.23 -10.35
N GLY A 101 10.62 7.39 -9.89
CA GLY A 101 10.07 8.70 -10.20
C GLY A 101 8.81 9.09 -9.41
N VAL A 102 8.42 8.30 -8.40
CA VAL A 102 7.34 8.69 -7.48
C VAL A 102 7.89 9.77 -6.55
N PRO A 103 7.29 10.97 -6.50
CA PRO A 103 7.76 12.02 -5.64
C PRO A 103 7.52 11.60 -4.20
N MET A 104 8.57 11.57 -3.39
CA MET A 104 8.46 11.32 -1.96
C MET A 104 8.96 12.56 -1.22
N ASP A 105 8.28 12.93 -0.14
CA ASP A 105 8.72 14.05 0.69
C ASP A 105 9.87 13.60 1.59
N ILE A 106 11.09 13.85 1.15
CA ILE A 106 12.31 13.53 1.88
C ILE A 106 12.64 14.52 2.98
N ASP A 107 12.02 15.70 2.99
CA ASP A 107 12.24 16.69 4.04
C ASP A 107 11.22 16.55 5.18
N ALA A 108 10.20 15.69 5.00
CA ALA A 108 9.28 15.31 6.07
C ALA A 108 10.03 14.75 7.30
N PRO A 109 9.65 15.19 8.52
CA PRO A 109 10.28 14.76 9.75
C PRO A 109 9.95 13.31 10.09
N THR A 110 10.83 12.67 10.84
CA THR A 110 10.65 11.32 11.36
C THR A 110 10.76 11.31 12.89
N VAL A 111 10.35 10.21 13.52
CA VAL A 111 10.40 10.05 14.98
C VAL A 111 11.82 10.12 15.57
N THR A 112 12.88 10.00 14.74
CA THR A 112 14.28 10.10 15.19
C THR A 112 14.75 11.54 15.37
N GLY A 113 13.91 12.54 15.12
CA GLY A 113 14.31 13.95 15.17
C GLY A 113 15.04 14.41 13.91
N THR A 114 15.01 13.61 12.84
CA THR A 114 15.67 13.86 11.56
C THR A 114 14.66 13.73 10.42
N THR A 115 15.00 14.27 9.26
CA THR A 115 14.25 14.10 8.02
C THR A 115 14.42 12.70 7.42
N TRP A 116 13.55 12.33 6.48
CA TRP A 116 13.75 11.15 5.63
C TRP A 116 15.07 11.21 4.86
N ARG A 117 15.47 12.39 4.36
CA ARG A 117 16.73 12.61 3.65
C ARG A 117 17.93 12.17 4.48
N GLU A 118 17.99 12.61 5.74
CA GLU A 118 19.07 12.23 6.67
C GLU A 118 18.99 10.74 7.01
N ARG A 119 17.79 10.22 7.25
CA ARG A 119 17.56 8.81 7.58
C ARG A 119 17.99 7.86 6.46
N LEU A 120 17.74 8.25 5.20
CA LEU A 120 18.15 7.50 4.01
C LEU A 120 19.65 7.69 3.70
N ALA A 121 20.27 8.78 4.14
CA ALA A 121 21.71 9.00 3.92
C ALA A 121 22.61 8.06 4.74
N VAL A 122 22.10 7.52 5.85
CA VAL A 122 22.80 6.47 6.62
C VAL A 122 22.83 5.18 5.82
N ASN A 123 23.96 4.47 5.73
CA ASN A 123 24.07 3.14 5.11
C ASN A 123 23.39 2.99 3.74
N GLN A 124 23.60 3.95 2.83
CA GLN A 124 22.96 3.98 1.50
C GLN A 124 23.17 2.68 0.70
N ALA A 125 24.31 2.00 0.89
CA ALA A 125 24.61 0.74 0.24
C ALA A 125 23.57 -0.37 0.53
N GLN A 126 22.74 -0.23 1.59
CA GLN A 126 21.71 -1.19 2.00
C GLN A 126 20.29 -0.75 1.61
N LEU A 127 20.14 0.31 0.81
CA LEU A 127 18.81 0.81 0.41
C LEU A 127 18.27 0.14 -0.84
N SER A 128 19.13 -0.27 -1.78
CA SER A 128 18.70 -0.83 -3.05
C SER A 128 18.07 -2.21 -2.85
N ALA A 129 16.91 -2.42 -3.47
CA ALA A 129 16.27 -3.72 -3.56
C ALA A 129 17.13 -4.75 -4.33
N GLU A 130 18.03 -4.28 -5.20
CA GLU A 130 18.93 -5.14 -5.99
C GLU A 130 19.93 -5.93 -5.15
N ASN A 131 20.15 -5.53 -3.89
CA ASN A 131 20.98 -6.26 -2.94
C ASN A 131 20.41 -7.64 -2.57
N VAL A 132 19.14 -7.89 -2.87
CA VAL A 132 18.50 -9.21 -2.69
C VAL A 132 18.39 -9.90 -4.04
N GLU A 133 19.45 -10.61 -4.43
CA GLU A 133 19.51 -11.33 -5.71
C GLU A 133 18.56 -12.54 -5.76
N ASN A 134 18.34 -13.21 -4.62
CA ASN A 134 17.58 -14.44 -4.53
C ASN A 134 16.21 -14.20 -3.89
N ASN A 135 15.15 -14.43 -4.64
CA ASN A 135 13.74 -14.31 -4.21
C ASN A 135 13.39 -12.95 -3.57
N PRO A 136 13.64 -11.82 -4.26
CA PRO A 136 13.35 -10.49 -3.73
C PRO A 136 11.85 -10.29 -3.49
N ILE A 137 11.54 -9.60 -2.39
CA ILE A 137 10.17 -9.22 -2.03
C ILE A 137 9.91 -7.76 -2.40
N ILE A 138 10.85 -6.87 -2.08
CA ILE A 138 10.85 -5.50 -2.61
C ILE A 138 11.60 -5.53 -3.93
N LEU A 139 11.06 -4.87 -4.95
CA LEU A 139 11.61 -4.85 -6.30
C LEU A 139 12.11 -3.46 -6.66
N SER A 140 13.23 -3.38 -7.40
CA SER A 140 13.67 -2.14 -8.04
C SER A 140 12.93 -1.89 -9.36
N LYS A 141 12.55 -2.97 -10.06
CA LYS A 141 11.74 -2.93 -11.29
C LYS A 141 10.29 -3.33 -10.96
N PRO A 142 9.31 -2.46 -11.22
CA PRO A 142 7.92 -2.77 -10.96
C PRO A 142 7.41 -3.99 -11.71
N ARG A 143 6.52 -4.75 -11.07
CA ARG A 143 5.75 -5.81 -11.76
C ARG A 143 4.75 -5.21 -12.74
N ARG A 144 4.16 -4.08 -12.33
CA ARG A 144 3.11 -3.35 -13.04
C ARG A 144 3.25 -1.85 -12.78
N PRO A 145 2.76 -1.00 -13.71
CA PRO A 145 2.78 0.44 -13.55
C PRO A 145 1.73 0.95 -12.54
N PHE A 146 0.91 0.07 -11.97
CA PHE A 146 -0.12 0.37 -10.98
C PHE A 146 -0.13 -0.68 -9.86
N SER A 147 -0.49 -0.27 -8.65
CA SER A 147 -0.70 -1.14 -7.48
C SER A 147 -1.59 -0.45 -6.45
N GLY A 148 -1.88 -1.16 -5.37
CA GLY A 148 -2.58 -0.64 -4.20
C GLY A 148 -4.06 -0.99 -4.16
N VAL A 149 -4.85 0.01 -3.80
CA VAL A 149 -6.27 -0.06 -3.49
C VAL A 149 -6.95 1.10 -4.20
N ASP A 150 -8.17 0.87 -4.67
CA ASP A 150 -8.95 1.86 -5.41
C ASP A 150 -10.29 2.10 -4.71
N VAL A 151 -10.87 3.28 -4.91
CA VAL A 151 -12.15 3.70 -4.33
C VAL A 151 -13.18 3.83 -5.44
N LEU A 152 -14.19 2.98 -5.39
CA LEU A 152 -15.30 2.98 -6.32
C LEU A 152 -16.49 3.71 -5.71
N SER A 153 -17.28 4.36 -6.57
CA SER A 153 -18.60 4.89 -6.23
C SER A 153 -19.62 4.41 -7.27
N GLY A 154 -20.90 4.42 -6.92
CA GLY A 154 -21.94 4.00 -7.85
C GLY A 154 -23.35 4.26 -7.33
N ASN A 155 -24.34 3.71 -8.02
CA ASN A 155 -25.74 3.79 -7.62
C ASN A 155 -26.12 2.81 -6.48
N PHE A 156 -25.25 1.83 -6.18
CA PHE A 156 -25.48 0.84 -5.11
C PHE A 156 -24.81 1.20 -3.78
N PHE A 157 -23.75 2.00 -3.81
CA PHE A 157 -22.96 2.37 -2.64
C PHE A 157 -22.36 3.76 -2.82
N GLU A 158 -22.25 4.50 -1.72
CA GLU A 158 -21.55 5.79 -1.72
C GLU A 158 -20.06 5.60 -2.03
N SER A 159 -19.44 4.62 -1.37
CA SER A 159 -18.04 4.26 -1.58
C SER A 159 -17.80 2.77 -1.32
N ALA A 160 -16.95 2.14 -2.12
CA ALA A 160 -16.44 0.80 -1.89
C ALA A 160 -14.92 0.78 -2.14
N VAL A 161 -14.18 0.02 -1.34
CA VAL A 161 -12.72 -0.13 -1.50
C VAL A 161 -12.43 -1.48 -2.14
N VAL A 162 -11.62 -1.48 -3.19
CA VAL A 162 -11.16 -2.71 -3.86
C VAL A 162 -9.64 -2.78 -3.86
N LYS A 163 -9.09 -3.98 -3.68
CA LYS A 163 -7.65 -4.21 -3.73
C LYS A 163 -7.21 -4.62 -5.13
N ILE A 164 -6.79 -3.64 -5.93
CA ILE A 164 -6.33 -3.87 -7.32
C ILE A 164 -5.00 -4.63 -7.38
N SER A 165 -4.14 -4.52 -6.36
CA SER A 165 -2.86 -5.25 -6.32
C SER A 165 -3.04 -6.77 -6.29
N GLY A 166 -4.14 -7.26 -5.71
CA GLY A 166 -4.47 -8.70 -5.66
C GLY A 166 -5.13 -9.24 -6.93
N MET A 167 -5.52 -8.37 -7.86
CA MET A 167 -6.19 -8.76 -9.10
C MET A 167 -5.16 -8.95 -10.22
N SER A 168 -5.39 -9.93 -11.10
CA SER A 168 -4.60 -10.07 -12.33
C SER A 168 -4.90 -8.93 -13.31
N THR A 169 -3.92 -8.56 -14.14
CA THR A 169 -4.11 -7.56 -15.21
C THR A 169 -5.30 -7.92 -16.10
N LYS A 170 -5.48 -9.21 -16.43
CA LYS A 170 -6.61 -9.69 -17.21
C LYS A 170 -7.97 -9.42 -16.54
N GLN A 171 -8.07 -9.61 -15.21
CA GLN A 171 -9.31 -9.33 -14.49
C GLN A 171 -9.70 -7.85 -14.58
N ILE A 172 -8.70 -6.95 -14.54
CA ILE A 172 -8.91 -5.50 -14.65
C ILE A 172 -9.29 -5.13 -16.09
N ASP A 173 -8.51 -5.55 -17.09
CA ASP A 173 -8.70 -5.20 -18.51
C ASP A 173 -10.02 -5.72 -19.13
N GLU A 174 -10.59 -6.76 -18.54
CA GLU A 174 -11.82 -7.39 -19.00
C GLU A 174 -13.03 -7.09 -18.10
N PHE A 175 -12.89 -6.27 -17.06
CA PHE A 175 -13.96 -6.02 -16.09
C PHE A 175 -15.26 -5.58 -16.77
N ASP A 176 -15.18 -4.55 -17.63
CA ASP A 176 -16.33 -4.00 -18.36
C ASP A 176 -16.76 -4.82 -19.58
N LYS A 177 -16.08 -5.93 -19.89
CA LYS A 177 -16.34 -6.77 -21.07
C LYS A 177 -17.19 -8.00 -20.74
N LYS A 178 -17.77 -8.06 -19.54
CA LYS A 178 -18.48 -9.21 -19.00
C LYS A 178 -19.93 -8.84 -18.67
N ILE A 179 -20.82 -9.81 -18.81
CA ILE A 179 -22.16 -9.75 -18.25
C ILE A 179 -22.05 -10.27 -16.82
N ALA A 180 -22.48 -9.48 -15.84
CA ALA A 180 -22.51 -9.87 -14.44
C ALA A 180 -23.91 -10.36 -14.05
N PHE A 181 -23.97 -11.50 -13.39
CA PHE A 181 -25.16 -11.97 -12.69
C PHE A 181 -24.95 -11.73 -11.19
N VAL A 182 -25.97 -11.20 -10.52
CA VAL A 182 -25.91 -10.94 -9.08
C VAL A 182 -26.54 -12.12 -8.36
N LEU A 183 -25.73 -12.77 -7.54
CA LEU A 183 -26.18 -13.73 -6.55
C LEU A 183 -26.08 -13.05 -5.18
N TYR A 184 -27.22 -12.95 -4.50
CA TYR A 184 -27.35 -12.19 -3.27
C TYR A 184 -27.60 -13.12 -2.08
N TYR A 185 -26.96 -12.81 -0.95
CA TYR A 185 -27.10 -13.47 0.33
C TYR A 185 -27.23 -12.43 1.43
N GLU A 186 -28.00 -12.71 2.46
CA GLU A 186 -28.21 -11.76 3.57
C GLU A 186 -26.98 -11.70 4.50
N ASN A 187 -26.24 -12.81 4.61
CA ASN A 187 -25.10 -12.93 5.52
C ASN A 187 -24.03 -13.91 4.99
N GLU A 188 -22.90 -13.95 5.70
CA GLU A 188 -21.74 -14.78 5.36
C GLU A 188 -22.03 -16.29 5.45
N ASP A 189 -22.83 -16.73 6.42
CA ASP A 189 -23.14 -18.15 6.61
C ASP A 189 -23.97 -18.68 5.42
N GLU A 190 -25.04 -17.96 5.04
CA GLU A 190 -25.85 -18.27 3.86
C GLU A 190 -25.03 -18.24 2.57
N ALA A 191 -24.12 -17.27 2.43
CA ALA A 191 -23.23 -17.18 1.28
C ALA A 191 -22.30 -18.39 1.20
N ASN A 192 -21.71 -18.80 2.32
CA ASN A 192 -20.83 -19.96 2.37
C ASN A 192 -21.57 -21.26 2.04
N GLU A 193 -22.78 -21.46 2.59
CA GLU A 193 -23.61 -22.62 2.27
C GLU A 193 -24.00 -22.63 0.78
N GLY A 194 -24.47 -21.49 0.26
CA GLY A 194 -24.89 -21.34 -1.12
C GLY A 194 -23.76 -21.57 -2.11
N LEU A 195 -22.59 -20.96 -1.90
CA LEU A 195 -21.43 -21.06 -2.80
C LEU A 195 -20.81 -22.46 -2.87
N LEU A 196 -21.12 -23.34 -1.91
CA LEU A 196 -20.70 -24.75 -1.92
C LEU A 196 -21.68 -25.66 -2.66
N ASP A 197 -22.86 -25.16 -3.04
CA ASP A 197 -23.84 -25.93 -3.81
C ASP A 197 -23.37 -26.09 -5.27
N VAL A 198 -23.10 -27.32 -5.68
CA VAL A 198 -22.68 -27.67 -7.06
C VAL A 198 -23.79 -27.48 -8.09
N HIS A 199 -25.02 -27.21 -7.65
CA HIS A 199 -26.19 -26.94 -8.50
C HIS A 199 -26.55 -25.45 -8.61
N LEU A 200 -25.76 -24.56 -8.00
CA LEU A 200 -26.06 -23.14 -7.89
C LEU A 200 -26.10 -22.39 -9.24
N LEU A 201 -25.56 -22.96 -10.32
CA LEU A 201 -25.48 -22.35 -11.65
C LEU A 201 -25.70 -23.36 -12.78
#